data_AF-A0A2K0TZA5-F1
#
_entry.id   AF-A0A2K0TZA5-F1
#
_cell.length_a   1.000
_cell.length_b   1.000
_cell.length_c   1.000
_cell.angle_alpha   90.00
_cell.angle_beta   90.00
_cell.angle_gamma   90.00
#
_symmetry.space_group_name_H-M   'P 1'
#
loop_
_entity.id
_entity.type
_entity.pdbx_description
1 polymer ?
#
loop_
_entity_poly.entity_id
_entity_poly.type
_entity_poly.pdbx_seq_one_letter_code
_entity_poly.pdbx_strand_id
1 'polypeptide(L)'
;MAEPQEPYPGADRIRSLTDQDAIFNAFDAYPWTKDSAFLSGLRAILGVPNSSNPQGSLRDIATHARIFYYAQRIGVQIDFAAYHAWLAQNPDRQPPHIIPEEYEQPSSSSPSSSSATPWQQAAPKADLYVDRSAQAHSSEGEPSYPLGFAEMIKLLQEGKPIPGIRQIPNTIERDATVKPVGSRPVPRKPWEKEASVNAEAGAGVENTLDLEFPPVEQQNAAAAATGSS
;
A
#
# COMPACT_ATOMS: atom_id res chain seq x y z
N MET A 1 0.32 22.53 33.10
CA MET A 1 -1.04 22.78 33.64
C MET A 1 -1.96 21.80 32.93
N ALA A 2 -2.44 20.78 33.64
CA ALA A 2 -3.43 19.84 33.09
C ALA A 2 -4.81 20.47 33.29
N GLU A 3 -5.52 20.70 32.19
CA GLU A 3 -6.87 21.28 32.19
C GLU A 3 -7.82 20.36 32.98
N PRO A 4 -8.57 20.86 33.97
CA PRO A 4 -9.54 20.06 34.70
C PRO A 4 -10.69 19.71 33.75
N GLN A 5 -10.75 18.45 33.31
CA GLN A 5 -11.81 17.99 32.43
C GLN A 5 -13.16 18.04 33.16
N GLU A 6 -14.14 18.70 32.54
CA GLU A 6 -15.51 18.75 33.04
C GLU A 6 -16.07 17.32 33.22
N PRO A 7 -16.73 17.04 34.37
CA PRO A 7 -17.39 15.77 34.59
C PRO A 7 -18.50 15.59 33.55
N TYR A 8 -18.58 14.39 32.96
CA TYR A 8 -19.58 14.09 31.94
C TYR A 8 -21.00 14.32 32.52
N PRO A 9 -21.85 15.12 31.88
CA PRO A 9 -23.22 15.31 32.33
C PRO A 9 -23.95 13.96 32.31
N GLY A 10 -24.39 13.50 33.48
CA GLY A 10 -25.02 12.19 33.66
C GLY A 10 -24.11 11.07 34.16
N ALA A 11 -22.81 11.32 34.38
CA ALA A 11 -21.91 10.34 34.99
C ALA A 11 -22.41 9.81 36.34
N ASP A 12 -23.01 10.67 37.16
CA ASP A 12 -23.56 10.28 38.47
C ASP A 12 -24.76 9.32 38.35
N ARG A 13 -25.55 9.45 37.28
CA ARG A 13 -26.64 8.50 37.00
C ARG A 13 -26.07 7.13 36.69
N ILE A 14 -25.05 7.06 35.84
CA ILE A 14 -24.41 5.81 35.43
C ILE A 14 -23.74 5.12 36.63
N ARG A 15 -23.11 5.88 37.53
CA ARG A 15 -22.51 5.36 38.78
C ARG A 15 -23.54 4.73 39.72
N SER A 16 -24.79 5.19 39.69
CA SER A 16 -25.87 4.66 40.53
C SER A 16 -26.54 3.38 39.97
N LEU A 17 -26.25 3.01 38.72
CA LEU A 17 -26.79 1.78 38.14
C LEU A 17 -26.17 0.56 38.84
N THR A 18 -27.01 -0.33 39.33
CA THR A 18 -26.60 -1.63 39.91
C THR A 18 -26.71 -2.77 38.90
N ASP A 19 -27.55 -2.62 37.88
CA ASP A 19 -27.80 -3.64 36.87
C ASP A 19 -26.69 -3.65 35.80
N GLN A 20 -26.14 -4.84 35.53
CA GLN A 20 -25.03 -5.00 34.58
C GLN A 20 -25.44 -4.69 33.14
N ASP A 21 -26.65 -5.08 32.73
CA ASP A 21 -27.16 -4.83 31.37
C ASP A 21 -27.31 -3.32 31.12
N ALA A 22 -27.84 -2.61 32.11
CA ALA A 22 -27.96 -1.16 32.07
C ALA A 22 -26.58 -0.46 32.01
N ILE A 23 -25.57 -0.98 32.72
CA ILE A 23 -24.19 -0.47 32.67
C ILE A 23 -23.59 -0.68 31.28
N PHE A 24 -23.73 -1.87 30.69
CA PHE A 24 -23.21 -2.16 29.34
C PHE A 24 -23.92 -1.34 28.26
N ASN A 25 -25.24 -1.15 28.38
CA ASN A 25 -25.98 -0.24 27.50
C ASN A 25 -25.48 1.20 27.61
N ALA A 26 -25.24 1.71 28.83
CA ALA A 26 -24.71 3.06 29.04
C ALA A 26 -23.29 3.21 28.48
N PHE A 27 -22.48 2.15 28.58
CA PHE A 27 -21.14 2.09 28.00
C PHE A 27 -21.15 2.17 26.48
N ASP A 28 -22.04 1.45 25.80
CA ASP A 28 -22.16 1.52 24.34
C ASP A 28 -22.86 2.79 23.84
N ALA A 29 -23.75 3.38 24.65
CA ALA A 29 -24.40 4.65 24.35
C ALA A 29 -23.47 5.87 24.47
N TYR A 30 -22.27 5.69 25.04
CA TYR A 30 -21.29 6.76 25.16
C TYR A 30 -20.81 7.23 23.76
N PRO A 31 -20.68 8.54 23.51
CA PRO A 31 -20.34 9.06 22.18
C PRO A 31 -18.84 8.96 21.88
N TRP A 32 -18.34 7.74 21.77
CA TRP A 32 -16.91 7.42 21.57
C TRP A 32 -16.26 8.15 20.39
N THR A 33 -16.99 8.34 19.29
CA THR A 33 -16.49 9.00 18.07
C THR A 33 -16.39 10.51 18.18
N LYS A 34 -17.07 11.14 19.16
CA LYS A 34 -17.01 12.59 19.39
C LYS A 34 -15.91 12.97 20.38
N ASP A 35 -15.35 12.00 21.09
CA ASP A 35 -14.33 12.23 22.10
C ASP A 35 -12.93 12.23 21.49
N SER A 36 -12.44 13.42 21.15
CA SER A 36 -11.10 13.57 20.57
C SER A 36 -9.98 13.18 21.54
N ALA A 37 -10.18 13.29 22.86
CA ALA A 37 -9.16 12.93 23.84
C ALA A 37 -8.99 11.41 23.89
N PHE A 38 -10.10 10.67 23.89
CA PHE A 38 -10.10 9.22 23.76
C PHE A 38 -9.46 8.76 22.44
N LEU A 39 -9.91 9.28 21.29
CA LEU A 39 -9.37 8.88 19.98
C LEU A 39 -7.87 9.18 19.88
N SER A 40 -7.42 10.31 20.46
CA SER A 40 -6.00 10.64 20.53
C SER A 40 -5.19 9.66 21.39
N GLY A 41 -5.76 9.16 22.48
CA GLY A 41 -5.14 8.12 23.29
C GLY A 41 -5.13 6.76 22.57
N LEU A 42 -6.23 6.43 21.89
CA LEU A 42 -6.36 5.18 21.15
C LEU A 42 -5.32 5.08 20.02
N ARG A 43 -5.15 6.13 19.19
CA ARG A 43 -4.11 6.14 18.15
C ARG A 43 -2.70 5.97 18.72
N ALA A 44 -2.44 6.46 19.94
CA ALA A 44 -1.14 6.30 20.59
C ALA A 44 -0.89 4.86 21.02
N ILE A 45 -1.94 4.13 21.44
CA ILE A 45 -1.88 2.71 21.77
C ILE A 45 -1.79 1.84 20.51
N LEU A 46 -2.54 2.19 19.46
CA LEU A 46 -2.53 1.48 18.18
C LEU A 46 -1.23 1.69 17.39
N GLY A 47 -0.52 2.80 17.64
CA GLY A 47 0.76 3.10 17.02
C GLY A 47 0.64 3.50 15.55
N VAL A 48 1.70 3.22 14.78
CA VAL A 48 1.78 3.57 13.35
C VAL A 48 0.91 2.59 12.55
N PRO A 49 0.05 3.07 11.62
CA PRO A 49 -0.70 2.21 10.71
C PRO A 49 0.24 1.26 9.95
N ASN A 50 -0.17 0.01 9.75
CA ASN A 50 0.60 -1.05 9.09
C ASN A 50 1.82 -1.61 9.86
N SER A 51 2.00 -1.25 11.13
CA SER A 51 2.97 -1.96 11.98
C SER A 51 2.43 -3.36 12.32
N SER A 52 3.19 -4.41 11.98
CA SER A 52 2.80 -5.82 12.13
C SER A 52 2.75 -6.33 13.59
N ASN A 53 2.41 -5.48 14.57
CA ASN A 53 2.48 -5.89 15.97
C ASN A 53 1.50 -5.21 16.93
N PRO A 54 0.17 -5.21 16.68
CA PRO A 54 -0.75 -5.19 17.81
C PRO A 54 -0.66 -6.55 18.51
N GLN A 55 -0.37 -6.58 19.81
CA GLN A 55 -0.32 -7.79 20.67
C GLN A 55 -1.72 -8.41 20.91
N GLY A 56 -2.57 -8.45 19.88
CA GLY A 56 -3.98 -8.87 19.94
C GLY A 56 -4.78 -8.34 18.75
N SER A 57 -6.06 -8.72 18.67
CA SER A 57 -6.97 -8.12 17.69
C SER A 57 -7.12 -6.62 17.96
N LEU A 58 -7.07 -5.80 16.92
CA LEU A 58 -7.27 -4.35 17.03
C LEU A 58 -8.61 -4.01 17.71
N ARG A 59 -9.64 -4.81 17.44
CA ARG A 59 -10.97 -4.71 18.07
C ARG A 59 -10.93 -4.94 19.58
N ASP A 60 -10.13 -5.90 20.03
CA ASP A 60 -9.96 -6.19 21.46
C ASP A 60 -9.23 -5.04 22.14
N ILE A 61 -8.13 -4.55 21.55
CA ILE A 61 -7.37 -3.41 22.07
C ILE A 61 -8.27 -2.18 22.25
N ALA A 62 -9.09 -1.88 21.24
CA ALA A 62 -10.01 -0.76 21.31
C ALA A 62 -11.08 -0.95 22.39
N THR A 63 -11.57 -2.18 22.62
CA THR A 63 -12.51 -2.46 23.70
C THR A 63 -11.87 -2.29 25.07
N HIS A 64 -10.63 -2.77 25.27
CA HIS A 64 -9.88 -2.54 26.51
C HIS A 64 -9.65 -1.04 26.76
N ALA A 65 -9.26 -0.30 25.72
CA ALA A 65 -9.07 1.14 25.81
C ALA A 65 -10.37 1.87 26.20
N ARG A 66 -11.52 1.48 25.61
CA ARG A 66 -12.83 2.02 25.97
C ARG A 66 -13.15 1.76 27.44
N ILE A 67 -13.00 0.51 27.91
CA ILE A 67 -13.25 0.13 29.31
C ILE A 67 -12.39 0.96 30.26
N PHE A 68 -11.08 1.03 30.00
CA PHE A 68 -10.16 1.80 30.84
C PHE A 68 -10.51 3.29 30.88
N TYR A 69 -10.81 3.88 29.73
CA TYR A 69 -11.18 5.29 29.63
C TYR A 69 -12.52 5.59 30.33
N TYR A 70 -13.49 4.70 30.17
CA TYR A 70 -14.79 4.78 30.84
C TYR A 70 -14.64 4.74 32.35
N ALA A 71 -13.82 3.81 32.85
CA ALA A 71 -13.49 3.71 34.26
C ALA A 71 -12.79 4.98 34.77
N GLN A 72 -11.85 5.54 34.00
CA GLN A 72 -11.14 6.76 34.38
C GLN A 72 -12.05 8.00 34.42
N ARG A 73 -13.00 8.13 33.47
CA ARG A 73 -13.87 9.32 33.38
C ARG A 73 -15.13 9.22 34.21
N ILE A 74 -15.80 8.08 34.15
CA ILE A 74 -17.10 7.87 34.77
C ILE A 74 -16.93 7.13 36.10
N GLY A 75 -15.80 6.50 36.39
CA GLY A 75 -15.58 5.80 37.65
C GLY A 75 -16.30 4.46 37.74
N VAL A 76 -16.84 3.95 36.63
CA VAL A 76 -17.53 2.66 36.57
C VAL A 76 -16.59 1.62 35.99
N GLN A 77 -16.33 0.57 36.76
CA GLN A 77 -15.49 -0.55 36.34
C GLN A 77 -16.32 -1.55 35.54
N ILE A 78 -15.85 -1.90 34.35
CA ILE A 78 -16.47 -2.87 33.46
C ILE A 78 -15.48 -4.00 33.26
N ASP A 79 -15.91 -5.24 33.46
CA ASP A 79 -15.08 -6.40 33.18
C ASP A 79 -15.14 -6.76 31.69
N PHE A 80 -13.98 -6.99 31.07
CA PHE A 80 -13.88 -7.29 29.65
C PHE A 80 -14.56 -8.63 29.28
N ALA A 81 -14.36 -9.67 30.10
CA ALA A 81 -14.93 -10.99 29.83
C ALA A 81 -16.46 -10.99 30.01
N ALA A 82 -16.97 -10.30 31.02
CA ALA A 82 -18.40 -10.13 31.25
C ALA A 82 -19.08 -9.38 30.10
N TYR A 83 -18.48 -8.28 29.63
CA TYR A 83 -18.98 -7.52 28.49
C TYR A 83 -18.99 -8.36 27.19
N HIS A 84 -17.93 -9.14 26.95
CA HIS A 84 -17.87 -10.01 25.78
C HIS A 84 -18.90 -11.15 25.84
N ALA A 85 -19.14 -11.72 27.03
CA ALA A 85 -20.19 -12.71 27.23
C ALA A 85 -21.60 -12.12 27.00
N TRP A 86 -21.81 -10.87 27.43
CA TRP A 86 -23.05 -10.13 27.20
C TRP A 86 -23.31 -9.86 25.71
N LEU A 87 -22.27 -9.50 24.94
CA LEU A 87 -22.38 -9.36 23.48
C LEU A 87 -22.72 -10.68 22.79
N ALA A 88 -22.15 -11.79 23.25
CA ALA A 88 -22.47 -13.12 22.70
C ALA A 88 -23.94 -13.53 22.94
N GLN A 89 -24.55 -13.03 24.02
CA GLN A 89 -25.95 -13.26 24.35
C GLN A 89 -26.91 -12.30 23.60
N ASN A 90 -26.39 -11.18 23.10
CA ASN A 90 -27.16 -10.14 22.42
C ASN A 90 -26.61 -9.89 21.00
N PRO A 91 -26.86 -10.80 20.04
CA PRO A 91 -26.32 -10.70 18.68
C PRO A 91 -26.81 -9.46 17.90
N ASP A 92 -27.94 -8.88 18.27
CA ASP A 92 -28.46 -7.62 17.69
C ASP A 92 -27.67 -6.38 18.14
N ARG A 93 -26.85 -6.48 19.20
CA ARG A 93 -26.06 -5.36 19.73
C ARG A 93 -24.62 -5.48 19.25
N GLN A 94 -24.24 -4.59 18.32
CA GLN A 94 -22.84 -4.44 17.93
C GLN A 94 -22.19 -3.27 18.67
N PRO A 95 -20.98 -3.46 19.21
CA PRO A 95 -20.23 -2.35 19.79
C PRO A 95 -19.96 -1.28 18.73
N PRO A 96 -20.01 0.01 19.10
CA PRO A 96 -19.74 1.11 18.19
C PRO A 96 -18.36 0.95 17.57
N HIS A 97 -18.31 1.11 16.25
CA HIS A 97 -17.07 1.05 15.49
C HIS A 97 -16.26 2.35 15.72
N ILE A 98 -15.13 2.22 16.42
CA ILE A 98 -14.27 3.34 16.85
C ILE A 98 -12.86 3.28 16.29
N ILE A 99 -12.52 2.21 15.57
CA ILE A 99 -11.21 2.04 14.94
C ILE A 99 -11.18 2.97 13.73
N PRO A 100 -10.16 3.83 13.56
CA PRO A 100 -10.03 4.59 12.32
C PRO A 100 -9.79 3.65 11.13
N GLU A 101 -10.41 3.93 9.98
CA GLU A 101 -10.29 3.15 8.74
C GLU A 101 -8.84 2.87 8.32
N GLU A 102 -7.87 3.71 8.69
CA GLU A 102 -6.45 3.47 8.37
C GLU A 102 -5.86 2.22 9.06
N TYR A 103 -6.45 1.78 10.17
CA TYR A 103 -6.02 0.61 10.93
C TYR A 103 -6.81 -0.64 10.55
N GLU A 104 -7.96 -0.48 9.89
CA GLU A 104 -8.65 -1.61 9.28
C GLU A 104 -7.85 -2.03 8.04
N GLN A 105 -6.97 -3.02 8.22
CA GLN A 105 -6.45 -3.77 7.09
C GLN A 105 -7.64 -4.22 6.22
N PRO A 106 -7.51 -4.26 4.88
CA PRO A 106 -8.54 -4.80 4.00
C PRO A 106 -8.63 -6.33 4.19
N SER A 107 -9.08 -6.77 5.35
CA SER A 107 -9.55 -8.12 5.60
C SER A 107 -10.91 -8.22 4.95
N SER A 108 -10.90 -8.61 3.67
CA SER A 108 -11.83 -9.55 3.05
C SER A 108 -13.22 -9.68 3.70
N SER A 109 -13.89 -8.56 3.90
CA SER A 109 -15.33 -8.47 4.06
C SER A 109 -15.80 -8.18 2.66
N SER A 110 -16.31 -9.21 1.97
CA SER A 110 -16.83 -9.14 0.61
C SER A 110 -17.47 -7.77 0.36
N PRO A 111 -16.80 -6.86 -0.39
CA PRO A 111 -17.49 -5.70 -0.87
C PRO A 111 -18.42 -6.24 -1.93
N SER A 112 -19.71 -6.11 -1.70
CA SER A 112 -20.73 -6.10 -2.73
C SER A 112 -20.21 -5.30 -3.91
N SER A 113 -19.72 -6.04 -4.91
CA SER A 113 -19.59 -5.70 -6.32
C SER A 113 -20.22 -4.36 -6.69
N SER A 114 -19.45 -3.29 -6.58
CA SER A 114 -19.80 -2.03 -7.22
C SER A 114 -18.51 -1.22 -7.42
N SER A 115 -18.03 -1.25 -8.67
CA SER A 115 -16.92 -0.46 -9.22
C SER A 115 -15.55 -1.16 -9.36
N ALA A 116 -15.51 -2.39 -9.88
CA ALA A 116 -14.32 -2.82 -10.63
C ALA A 116 -14.30 -2.10 -11.97
N THR A 117 -13.21 -1.39 -12.27
CA THR A 117 -12.99 -0.75 -13.58
C THR A 117 -12.88 -1.82 -14.69
N PRO A 118 -13.19 -1.49 -15.96
CA PRO A 118 -13.19 -2.49 -17.05
C PRO A 118 -11.84 -3.19 -17.24
N TRP A 119 -10.71 -2.51 -17.00
CA TRP A 119 -9.38 -3.13 -17.06
C TRP A 119 -9.14 -4.13 -15.91
N GLN A 120 -9.77 -3.90 -14.76
CA GLN A 120 -9.63 -4.72 -13.56
C GLN A 120 -10.52 -5.98 -13.63
N GLN A 121 -11.63 -5.92 -14.37
CA GLN A 121 -12.44 -7.10 -14.71
C GLN A 121 -11.73 -8.05 -15.68
N ALA A 122 -10.86 -7.50 -16.54
CA ALA A 122 -10.05 -8.27 -17.48
C ALA A 122 -8.78 -8.86 -16.85
N ALA A 123 -8.48 -8.55 -15.58
CA ALA A 123 -7.33 -9.10 -14.90
C ALA A 123 -7.54 -10.59 -14.57
N PRO A 124 -6.56 -11.46 -14.85
CA PRO A 124 -6.66 -12.86 -14.49
C PRO A 124 -6.73 -13.00 -12.97
N LYS A 125 -7.78 -13.68 -12.49
CA LYS A 125 -7.94 -14.06 -11.08
C LYS A 125 -7.01 -15.25 -10.79
N ALA A 126 -5.71 -15.01 -10.79
CA ALA A 126 -4.75 -15.97 -10.31
C ALA A 126 -4.80 -15.97 -8.78
N ASP A 127 -4.95 -17.15 -8.18
CA ASP A 127 -4.78 -17.30 -6.74
C ASP A 127 -3.36 -16.85 -6.38
N LEU A 128 -3.25 -15.90 -5.45
CA LEU A 128 -1.94 -15.39 -4.99
C LEU A 128 -1.13 -16.46 -4.24
N TYR A 129 -1.75 -17.60 -3.94
CA TYR A 129 -1.12 -18.71 -3.22
C TYR A 129 -1.20 -20.00 -4.05
N VAL A 130 -0.09 -20.35 -4.70
CA VAL A 130 0.10 -21.68 -5.29
C VAL A 130 0.74 -22.56 -4.22
N ASP A 131 0.03 -23.60 -3.80
CA ASP A 131 0.55 -24.57 -2.84
C ASP A 131 1.75 -25.30 -3.47
N ARG A 132 2.94 -25.15 -2.87
CA ARG A 132 4.21 -25.69 -3.37
C ARG A 132 4.20 -27.23 -3.49
N SER A 133 3.24 -27.89 -2.85
CA SER A 133 3.09 -29.35 -2.85
C SER A 133 2.36 -29.91 -4.09
N ALA A 134 1.63 -29.09 -4.85
CA ALA A 134 0.76 -29.57 -5.94
C ALA A 134 1.46 -29.74 -7.31
N GLN A 135 2.71 -29.31 -7.46
CA GLN A 135 3.42 -29.31 -8.75
C GLN A 135 4.77 -30.04 -8.62
N ALA A 136 4.72 -31.33 -8.27
CA ALA A 136 5.88 -32.19 -8.13
C ALA A 136 6.30 -32.80 -9.48
N HIS A 137 7.05 -32.04 -10.28
CA HIS A 137 7.96 -32.57 -11.29
C HIS A 137 9.19 -31.68 -11.35
N SER A 138 10.16 -31.91 -10.45
CA SER A 138 11.47 -31.28 -10.49
C SER A 138 12.55 -32.36 -10.57
N SER A 139 13.29 -32.37 -11.68
CA SER A 139 14.65 -32.90 -11.72
C SER A 139 15.54 -32.03 -10.82
N GLU A 140 16.46 -32.68 -10.14
CA GLU A 140 17.24 -32.16 -9.01
C GLU A 140 17.87 -30.77 -9.27
N GLY A 141 17.46 -29.77 -8.49
CA GLY A 141 18.12 -28.46 -8.37
C GLY A 141 17.36 -27.24 -8.86
N GLU A 142 16.27 -27.39 -9.61
CA GLU A 142 15.54 -26.24 -10.21
C GLU A 142 14.14 -26.05 -9.58
N PRO A 143 13.70 -24.81 -9.28
CA PRO A 143 12.35 -24.56 -8.77
C PRO A 143 11.28 -25.07 -9.75
N SER A 144 10.20 -25.63 -9.23
CA SER A 144 9.06 -26.03 -10.06
C SER A 144 8.39 -24.78 -10.63
N TYR A 145 8.67 -24.48 -11.90
CA TYR A 145 8.09 -23.37 -12.63
C TYR A 145 6.84 -23.82 -13.42
N PRO A 146 5.85 -22.95 -13.63
CA PRO A 146 4.69 -23.26 -14.46
C PRO A 146 5.12 -23.63 -15.90
N LEU A 147 4.35 -24.50 -16.58
CA LEU A 147 4.71 -25.09 -17.88
C LEU A 147 5.16 -24.05 -18.93
N GLY A 148 4.50 -22.89 -19.00
CA GLY A 148 4.85 -21.83 -19.94
C GLY A 148 6.22 -21.20 -19.68
N PHE A 149 6.65 -21.12 -18.42
CA PHE A 149 7.96 -20.57 -18.08
C PHE A 149 9.07 -21.60 -18.28
N ALA A 150 8.83 -22.88 -18.00
CA ALA A 150 9.77 -23.95 -18.31
C ALA A 150 10.07 -24.04 -19.81
N GLU A 151 9.04 -23.90 -20.65
CA GLU A 151 9.20 -23.82 -22.11
C GLU A 151 10.03 -22.60 -22.53
N MET A 152 9.80 -21.44 -21.90
CA MET A 152 10.62 -20.23 -22.13
C MET A 152 12.09 -20.40 -21.70
N ILE A 153 12.37 -20.99 -20.53
CA ILE A 153 13.74 -21.27 -20.08
C ILE A 153 14.42 -22.21 -21.07
N LYS A 154 13.73 -23.24 -21.53
CA LYS A 154 14.26 -24.18 -22.52
C LYS A 154 14.62 -23.48 -23.84
N LEU A 155 13.76 -22.59 -24.33
CA LEU A 155 14.07 -21.77 -25.51
C LEU A 155 15.28 -20.86 -25.26
N LEU A 156 15.42 -20.29 -24.07
CA LEU A 156 16.55 -19.47 -23.67
C LEU A 156 17.87 -20.28 -23.60
N GLN A 157 17.82 -21.48 -23.03
CA GLN A 157 18.96 -22.41 -22.95
C GLN A 157 19.37 -22.94 -24.33
N GLU A 158 18.40 -23.20 -25.20
CA GLU A 158 18.61 -23.63 -26.59
C GLU A 158 18.97 -22.49 -27.53
N GLY A 159 18.99 -21.24 -27.05
CA GLY A 159 19.29 -20.04 -27.86
C GLY A 159 18.25 -19.72 -28.93
N LYS A 160 17.03 -20.26 -28.81
CA LYS A 160 15.94 -20.04 -29.77
C LYS A 160 15.20 -18.73 -29.44
N PRO A 161 14.80 -17.94 -30.45
CA PRO A 161 14.04 -16.72 -30.23
C PRO A 161 12.69 -17.05 -29.59
N ILE A 162 12.32 -16.32 -28.54
CA ILE A 162 11.04 -16.52 -27.85
C ILE A 162 9.92 -16.06 -28.80
N PRO A 163 8.86 -16.87 -29.00
CA PRO A 163 7.76 -16.49 -29.87
C PRO A 163 7.08 -15.21 -29.36
N GLY A 164 6.84 -14.25 -30.25
CA GLY A 164 6.10 -13.02 -29.95
C GLY A 164 6.95 -11.82 -29.49
N ILE A 165 8.25 -11.98 -29.21
CA ILE A 165 9.13 -10.84 -28.93
C ILE A 165 9.75 -10.29 -30.23
N ARG A 166 9.70 -8.97 -30.41
CA ARG A 166 10.42 -8.29 -31.50
C ARG A 166 11.83 -8.03 -31.03
N GLN A 167 12.82 -8.46 -31.81
CA GLN A 167 14.22 -8.21 -31.50
C GLN A 167 14.52 -6.73 -31.74
N ILE A 168 14.75 -5.99 -30.66
CA ILE A 168 15.14 -4.59 -30.74
C ILE A 168 16.66 -4.58 -30.95
N PRO A 169 17.16 -4.01 -32.06
CA PRO A 169 18.60 -3.87 -32.25
C PRO A 169 19.18 -3.05 -31.10
N ASN A 170 20.40 -3.40 -30.69
CA ASN A 170 21.09 -2.65 -29.62
C ASN A 170 21.46 -1.22 -30.06
N THR A 171 21.28 -0.92 -31.35
CA THR A 171 21.49 0.40 -31.95
C THR A 171 20.19 1.19 -31.98
N ILE A 172 20.28 2.43 -31.53
CA ILE A 172 19.19 3.40 -31.65
C ILE A 172 19.29 3.98 -33.06
N GLU A 173 18.41 3.58 -33.98
CA GLU A 173 18.28 4.27 -35.26
C GLU A 173 17.64 5.64 -35.03
N ARG A 174 18.47 6.68 -34.97
CA ARG A 174 17.99 8.07 -34.91
C ARG A 174 17.90 8.61 -36.33
N ASP A 175 16.68 8.89 -36.79
CA ASP A 175 16.48 9.73 -37.96
C ASP A 175 17.25 11.04 -37.77
N ALA A 176 18.14 11.39 -38.71
CA ALA A 176 18.97 12.60 -38.64
C ALA A 176 18.16 13.91 -38.52
N THR A 177 16.86 13.85 -38.81
CA THR A 177 15.91 14.96 -38.67
C THR A 177 15.44 15.18 -37.23
N VAL A 178 15.56 14.18 -36.35
CA VAL A 178 15.05 14.22 -34.96
C VAL A 178 16.11 14.77 -34.02
N LYS A 179 15.96 16.04 -33.63
CA LYS A 179 16.82 16.68 -32.63
C LYS A 179 16.37 16.28 -31.22
N PRO A 180 17.30 15.92 -30.31
CA PRO A 180 16.97 15.46 -28.95
C PRO A 180 16.42 16.57 -28.04
N VAL A 181 16.60 17.83 -28.42
CA VAL A 181 16.11 19.00 -27.68
C VAL A 181 15.06 19.72 -28.50
N GLY A 182 13.85 19.86 -27.96
CA GLY A 182 12.79 20.66 -28.55
C GLY A 182 13.06 22.16 -28.37
N SER A 183 12.74 22.97 -29.38
CA SER A 183 12.98 24.44 -29.37
C SER A 183 12.04 25.23 -28.44
N ARG A 184 11.23 24.58 -27.61
CA ARG A 184 10.20 25.23 -26.79
C ARG A 184 10.79 25.62 -25.42
N PRO A 185 10.51 26.82 -24.91
CA PRO A 185 10.93 27.21 -23.57
C PRO A 185 10.31 26.26 -22.54
N VAL A 186 11.13 25.77 -21.60
CA VAL A 186 10.68 24.86 -20.53
C VAL A 186 9.70 25.60 -19.62
N PRO A 187 8.45 25.13 -19.48
CA PRO A 187 7.50 25.74 -18.56
C PRO A 187 8.03 25.62 -17.13
N ARG A 188 8.07 26.75 -16.42
CA ARG A 188 8.51 26.75 -15.02
C ARG A 188 7.53 25.97 -14.17
N LYS A 189 8.08 25.13 -13.29
CA LYS A 189 7.27 24.38 -12.34
C LYS A 189 6.76 25.36 -11.27
N PRO A 190 5.54 25.18 -10.75
CA PRO A 190 4.90 26.15 -9.86
C PRO A 190 5.60 26.35 -8.50
N TRP A 191 6.65 25.58 -8.20
CA TRP A 191 7.48 25.71 -7.00
C TRP A 191 8.82 26.42 -7.24
N GLU A 192 9.11 26.87 -8.46
CA GLU A 192 10.31 27.68 -8.76
C GLU A 192 10.10 29.13 -8.29
N LYS A 193 10.59 29.47 -7.09
CA LYS A 193 10.62 30.86 -6.59
C LYS A 193 11.63 31.67 -7.40
N GLU A 194 11.23 32.89 -7.78
CA GLU A 194 12.03 33.88 -8.52
C GLU A 194 13.47 33.97 -8.00
N ALA A 195 14.44 33.43 -8.76
CA ALA A 195 15.84 33.74 -8.53
C ALA A 195 16.08 35.18 -8.98
N SER A 196 16.45 36.05 -8.04
CA SER A 196 16.77 37.45 -8.25
C SER A 196 17.68 37.65 -9.46
N VAL A 197 17.23 38.47 -10.41
CA VAL A 197 18.04 38.97 -11.51
C VAL A 197 19.14 39.86 -10.93
N ASN A 198 20.38 39.36 -10.89
CA ASN A 198 21.55 40.20 -11.12
C ASN A 198 22.46 39.47 -12.13
N ALA A 199 22.85 40.21 -13.15
CA ALA A 199 23.45 39.74 -14.38
C ALA A 199 24.87 39.20 -14.15
N GLU A 200 25.21 38.10 -14.83
CA GLU A 200 26.45 37.95 -15.59
C GLU A 200 26.39 36.66 -16.44
N ALA A 201 26.71 36.83 -17.73
CA ALA A 201 27.28 35.86 -18.68
C ALA A 201 26.74 34.40 -18.65
N GLY A 202 26.17 33.85 -19.72
CA GLY A 202 26.62 34.04 -21.10
C GLY A 202 28.03 33.49 -21.35
N ALA A 203 28.42 32.34 -20.77
CA ALA A 203 29.48 31.44 -21.27
C ALA A 203 29.65 30.26 -20.28
N GLY A 204 29.71 29.01 -20.75
CA GLY A 204 30.21 27.90 -19.91
C GLY A 204 29.36 26.62 -19.79
N VAL A 205 28.33 26.42 -20.61
CA VAL A 205 27.82 25.05 -20.91
C VAL A 205 27.81 24.85 -22.41
N GLU A 206 28.95 25.17 -23.01
CA GLU A 206 29.28 24.71 -24.34
C GLU A 206 29.53 23.19 -24.29
N ASN A 207 28.55 22.46 -24.81
CA ASN A 207 28.74 21.14 -25.41
C ASN A 207 29.00 19.92 -24.49
N THR A 208 28.19 19.73 -23.45
CA THR A 208 28.12 18.42 -22.73
C THR A 208 27.08 17.45 -23.30
N LEU A 209 26.24 17.91 -24.22
CA LEU A 209 25.39 17.02 -25.00
C LEU A 209 26.22 16.55 -26.19
N ASP A 210 26.52 15.25 -26.21
CA ASP A 210 27.13 14.60 -27.35
C ASP A 210 26.15 14.63 -28.53
N LEU A 211 26.23 15.70 -29.32
CA LEU A 211 25.35 15.98 -30.45
C LEU A 211 25.78 15.19 -31.70
N GLU A 212 26.94 14.53 -31.66
CA GLU A 212 27.54 13.85 -32.81
C GLU A 212 27.79 12.38 -32.45
N PHE A 213 26.96 11.48 -32.98
CA PHE A 213 27.17 10.04 -32.79
C PHE A 213 28.27 9.55 -33.75
N PRO A 214 29.14 8.60 -33.33
CA PRO A 214 30.16 8.05 -34.21
C PRO A 214 29.52 7.46 -35.49
N PRO A 215 30.16 7.63 -36.66
CA PRO A 215 29.64 7.10 -37.92
C PRO A 215 29.42 5.58 -37.81
N VAL A 216 28.27 5.11 -38.27
CA VAL A 216 28.01 3.68 -38.44
C VAL A 216 28.95 3.18 -39.54
N GLU A 217 30.05 2.52 -39.16
CA GLU A 217 30.75 1.64 -40.11
C GLU A 217 29.73 0.61 -40.57
N GLN A 218 29.33 0.74 -41.83
CA GLN A 218 28.42 -0.16 -42.49
C GLN A 218 29.12 -1.51 -42.60
N GLN A 219 28.98 -2.33 -41.56
CA GLN A 219 29.49 -3.68 -41.52
C GLN A 219 28.65 -4.56 -42.44
N ASN A 220 28.86 -4.37 -43.74
CA ASN A 220 28.35 -5.23 -44.79
C ASN A 220 29.30 -5.22 -45.99
N ALA A 221 30.55 -5.67 -45.80
CA ALA A 221 31.40 -6.30 -46.82
C ALA A 221 32.77 -6.74 -46.26
N ALA A 222 32.84 -7.77 -45.42
CA ALA A 222 34.13 -8.42 -45.12
C ALA A 222 34.03 -9.93 -44.81
N ALA A 223 32.96 -10.60 -45.24
CA ALA A 223 32.84 -12.08 -45.14
C ALA A 223 33.01 -12.80 -46.50
N ALA A 224 33.46 -12.10 -47.55
CA ALA A 224 33.55 -12.67 -48.90
C ALA A 224 34.83 -12.26 -49.64
N ALA A 225 36.02 -12.37 -49.03
CA ALA A 225 37.29 -12.35 -49.77
C ALA A 225 38.50 -12.81 -48.95
N THR A 226 38.51 -14.04 -48.40
CA THR A 226 39.77 -14.77 -48.17
C THR A 226 39.50 -16.28 -48.26
N GLY A 227 39.38 -16.76 -49.50
CA GLY A 227 39.80 -18.12 -49.84
C GLY A 227 41.29 -18.11 -50.22
N SER A 228 41.92 -19.28 -50.15
CA SER A 228 43.34 -19.58 -50.44
C SER A 228 44.28 -19.20 -49.28
N SER A 229 44.99 -20.13 -48.64
CA SER A 229 45.64 -21.33 -49.14
C SER A 229 45.76 -22.41 -48.06
#